data_AF-A0A071LXU0-F1
#
_entry.id   AF-A0A071LXU0-F1
#
_cell.length_a   1.000
_cell.length_b   1.000
_cell.length_c   1.000
_cell.angle_alpha   90.00
_cell.angle_beta   90.00
_cell.angle_gamma   90.00
#
_symmetry.space_group_name_H-M   'P 1'
#
loop_
_entity.id
_entity.type
_entity.pdbx_description
1 polymer ?
#
loop_
_entity_poly.entity_id
_entity_poly.type
_entity_poly.pdbx_seq_one_letter_code
_entity_poly.pdbx_strand_id
1 'polypeptide(L)'
;MALCKEHSDGHNGVTGTHKECDWHAYLFNGITQWWLPGETQWQRLSIAVSEIENPRNHVIRLDKTTWQQIAEKPEVATLLSKWQEMPASRVFPPCTQRLMVIKALNKAGKMGLEQPVDRMLYALFYLDGGRNQLESDALKAELPSVVSGMTPLFDVLAHYTAP
;
A
#
# COMPACT_ATOMS: atom_id res chain seq x y z
N MET A 1 -12.65 15.04 -3.37
CA MET A 1 -12.18 14.10 -2.33
C MET A 1 -11.53 12.93 -3.06
N ALA A 2 -10.20 12.79 -2.98
CA ALA A 2 -9.48 11.73 -3.70
C ALA A 2 -9.54 10.44 -2.88
N LEU A 3 -10.23 9.43 -3.40
CA LEU A 3 -10.25 8.09 -2.80
C LEU A 3 -9.06 7.31 -3.36
N CYS A 4 -8.01 7.16 -2.54
CA CYS A 4 -6.96 6.18 -2.80
C CYS A 4 -7.53 4.79 -2.52
N LYS A 5 -7.75 3.98 -3.56
CA LYS A 5 -8.12 2.57 -3.41
C LYS A 5 -6.90 1.69 -3.59
N GLU A 6 -6.74 0.70 -2.72
CA GLU A 6 -5.77 -0.39 -2.86
C GLU A 6 -6.16 -1.34 -3.98
N HIS A 7 -5.13 -1.83 -4.70
CA HIS A 7 -5.25 -2.98 -5.58
C HIS A 7 -5.61 -4.23 -4.76
N SER A 8 -6.79 -4.79 -5.01
CA SER A 8 -7.07 -6.21 -4.75
C SER A 8 -7.27 -6.86 -6.11
N ASP A 9 -6.44 -7.85 -6.40
CA ASP A 9 -6.45 -8.65 -7.62
C ASP A 9 -7.78 -9.38 -7.83
N GLY A 10 -7.99 -9.72 -9.10
CA GLY A 10 -9.25 -10.11 -9.72
C GLY A 10 -10.07 -11.18 -9.01
N HIS A 11 -11.37 -10.90 -8.92
CA HIS A 11 -12.40 -11.91 -9.13
C HIS A 11 -13.55 -11.29 -9.94
N ASN A 12 -13.83 -11.91 -11.09
CA ASN A 12 -15.05 -11.68 -11.87
C ASN A 12 -16.29 -11.93 -10.99
N GLY A 13 -17.27 -11.02 -11.05
CA GLY A 13 -18.65 -11.35 -10.72
C GLY A 13 -19.42 -10.29 -9.95
N VAL A 14 -20.46 -9.76 -10.60
CA VAL A 14 -21.57 -8.95 -10.05
C VAL A 14 -21.26 -7.47 -9.81
N THR A 15 -21.25 -6.69 -10.89
CA THR A 15 -21.80 -5.31 -10.87
C THR A 15 -23.30 -5.39 -10.55
N GLY A 16 -23.61 -5.58 -9.26
CA GLY A 16 -24.96 -5.38 -8.74
C GLY A 16 -25.34 -3.91 -8.94
N THR A 17 -26.58 -3.68 -9.36
CA THR A 17 -27.17 -2.40 -9.75
C THR A 17 -27.03 -1.32 -8.66
N HIS A 18 -25.90 -0.60 -8.67
CA HIS A 18 -25.52 0.45 -7.72
C HIS A 18 -26.54 1.60 -7.57
N LYS A 19 -27.45 1.73 -8.55
CA LYS A 19 -28.50 2.76 -8.58
C LYS A 19 -29.54 2.63 -7.47
N GLU A 20 -29.74 1.43 -6.93
CA GLU A 20 -30.82 1.12 -5.98
C GLU A 20 -30.35 1.12 -4.50
N CYS A 21 -29.05 1.32 -4.28
CA CYS A 21 -28.45 1.29 -2.95
C CYS A 21 -28.54 2.64 -2.24
N ASP A 22 -29.49 2.79 -1.34
CA ASP A 22 -29.75 4.00 -0.55
C ASP A 22 -28.52 4.50 0.26
N TRP A 23 -27.68 3.57 0.72
CA TRP A 23 -26.42 3.91 1.42
C TRP A 23 -25.42 4.63 0.52
N HIS A 24 -25.44 4.39 -0.80
CA HIS A 24 -24.52 5.02 -1.75
C HIS A 24 -24.87 6.50 -1.95
N ALA A 25 -26.17 6.82 -2.08
CA ALA A 25 -26.65 8.19 -2.07
C ALA A 25 -26.28 8.91 -0.77
N TYR A 26 -26.41 8.22 0.38
CA TYR A 26 -26.09 8.80 1.69
C TYR A 26 -24.60 9.16 1.83
N LEU A 27 -23.68 8.23 1.52
CA LEU A 27 -22.24 8.42 1.73
C LEU A 27 -21.60 9.43 0.78
N PHE A 28 -22.07 9.46 -0.47
CA PHE A 28 -21.41 10.20 -1.54
C PHE A 28 -22.30 11.30 -2.12
N ASN A 29 -23.28 11.76 -1.34
CA ASN A 29 -24.15 12.87 -1.71
C ASN A 29 -23.32 14.07 -2.18
N GLY A 30 -23.71 14.67 -3.30
CA GLY A 30 -23.02 15.81 -3.92
C GLY A 30 -21.76 15.44 -4.73
N ILE A 31 -21.30 14.18 -4.72
CA ILE A 31 -20.17 13.74 -5.56
C ILE A 31 -20.70 13.25 -6.91
N THR A 32 -20.43 14.03 -7.96
CA THR A 32 -20.89 13.74 -9.33
C THR A 32 -19.79 13.23 -10.25
N GLN A 33 -18.53 13.28 -9.81
CA GLN A 33 -17.37 12.90 -10.60
C GLN A 33 -16.34 12.15 -9.76
N TRP A 34 -15.79 11.11 -10.36
CA TRP A 34 -14.85 10.20 -9.73
C TRP A 34 -13.61 10.11 -10.59
N TRP A 35 -12.45 10.08 -9.94
CA TRP A 35 -11.16 10.10 -10.62
C TRP A 35 -10.23 9.08 -9.96
N LEU A 36 -9.53 8.32 -10.77
CA LEU A 36 -8.51 7.37 -10.38
C LEU A 36 -7.16 7.86 -10.91
N PRO A 37 -6.08 7.85 -10.10
CA PRO A 37 -4.75 8.12 -10.64
C PRO A 37 -4.35 6.96 -11.56
N GLY A 38 -4.18 7.23 -12.85
CA GLY A 38 -3.57 6.30 -13.80
C GLY A 38 -2.05 6.45 -13.83
N GLU A 39 -1.37 5.64 -14.65
CA GLU A 39 0.10 5.64 -14.73
C GLU A 39 0.69 6.98 -15.18
N THR A 40 0.01 7.66 -16.10
CA THR A 40 0.49 8.93 -16.70
C THR A 40 -0.46 10.11 -16.47
N GLN A 41 -1.74 9.85 -16.22
CA GLN A 41 -2.75 10.89 -16.01
C GLN A 41 -3.91 10.37 -15.16
N TRP A 42 -4.66 11.31 -14.57
CA TRP A 42 -5.91 11.01 -13.90
C TRP A 42 -6.94 10.49 -14.91
N GLN A 43 -7.55 9.35 -14.60
CA GLN A 43 -8.59 8.73 -15.39
C GLN A 43 -9.94 8.94 -14.71
N ARG A 44 -10.94 9.40 -15.46
CA ARG A 44 -12.29 9.58 -14.94
C ARG A 44 -12.97 8.22 -14.80
N LEU A 45 -13.51 7.93 -13.62
CA LEU A 45 -14.34 6.75 -13.37
C LEU A 45 -15.80 7.07 -13.67
N SER A 46 -16.45 6.17 -14.41
CA SER A 46 -17.89 6.23 -14.65
C SER A 46 -18.60 5.45 -13.55
N ILE A 47 -18.94 6.15 -12.47
CA ILE A 47 -19.80 5.62 -11.40
C ILE A 47 -21.17 6.27 -11.57
N ALA A 48 -22.21 5.45 -11.71
CA ALA A 48 -23.57 5.94 -11.84
C ALA A 48 -23.97 6.72 -10.58
N VAL A 49 -24.49 7.93 -10.78
CA VAL A 49 -25.08 8.74 -9.71
C VAL A 49 -26.30 8.00 -9.18
N SER A 50 -26.48 8.01 -7.86
CA SER A 50 -27.69 7.44 -7.26
C SER A 50 -28.89 8.33 -7.57
N GLU A 51 -30.04 7.71 -7.84
CA GLU A 51 -31.29 8.41 -8.18
C GLU A 51 -32.14 8.72 -6.93
N ILE A 52 -31.62 8.47 -5.73
CA ILE A 52 -32.35 8.61 -4.47
C ILE A 52 -32.11 10.00 -3.86
N GLU A 53 -33.14 10.86 -3.87
CA GLU A 53 -33.07 12.25 -3.39
C GLU A 53 -33.01 12.40 -1.86
N ASN A 54 -33.63 11.47 -1.12
CA ASN A 54 -33.74 11.54 0.34
C ASN A 54 -33.24 10.25 0.99
N PRO A 55 -31.91 10.04 1.06
CA PRO A 55 -31.38 8.81 1.61
C PRO A 55 -31.58 8.74 3.12
N ARG A 56 -31.99 7.58 3.62
CA ARG A 56 -32.17 7.37 5.05
C ARG A 56 -30.81 7.30 5.75
N ASN A 57 -30.77 7.60 7.04
CA ASN A 57 -29.53 7.42 7.80
C ASN A 57 -29.16 5.93 7.85
N HIS A 58 -28.02 5.57 7.27
CA HIS A 58 -27.53 4.20 7.22
C HIS A 58 -26.36 4.01 8.17
N VAL A 59 -26.47 3.03 9.07
CA VAL A 59 -25.29 2.52 9.79
C VAL A 59 -24.66 1.46 8.91
N ILE A 60 -23.59 1.84 8.20
CA ILE A 60 -22.80 0.90 7.42
C ILE A 60 -21.91 0.13 8.40
N ARG A 61 -22.25 -1.14 8.64
CA ARG A 61 -21.43 -2.06 9.43
C ARG A 61 -20.66 -2.94 8.46
N LEU A 62 -19.35 -2.86 8.53
CA LEU A 62 -18.49 -3.87 7.92
C LEU A 62 -18.50 -5.08 8.84
N ASP A 63 -18.79 -6.26 8.30
CA ASP A 63 -18.55 -7.48 9.05
C ASP A 63 -17.05 -7.66 9.26
N LYS A 64 -16.68 -8.55 10.20
CA LYS A 64 -15.30 -8.77 10.58
C LYS A 64 -14.44 -9.21 9.39
N THR A 65 -14.97 -10.01 8.49
CA THR A 65 -14.25 -10.52 7.32
C THR A 65 -13.97 -9.40 6.33
N THR A 66 -14.99 -8.60 5.99
CA THR A 66 -14.80 -7.44 5.11
C THR A 66 -13.88 -6.40 5.75
N TRP A 67 -14.01 -6.16 7.06
CA TRP A 67 -13.09 -5.29 7.78
C TRP A 67 -11.65 -5.80 7.67
N GLN A 68 -11.40 -7.09 7.90
CA GLN A 68 -10.07 -7.68 7.77
C GLN A 68 -9.51 -7.62 6.35
N GLN A 69 -10.36 -7.65 5.32
CA GLN A 69 -9.95 -7.51 3.92
C GLN A 69 -9.50 -6.10 3.55
N ILE A 70 -10.08 -5.07 4.19
CA ILE A 70 -9.72 -3.67 3.93
C ILE A 70 -8.81 -3.07 5.01
N ALA A 71 -8.65 -3.77 6.13
CA ALA A 71 -7.81 -3.33 7.23
C ALA A 71 -6.34 -3.33 6.78
N GLU A 72 -5.63 -2.29 7.20
CA GLU A 72 -4.20 -2.16 6.97
C GLU A 72 -3.47 -3.43 7.44
N LYS A 73 -2.59 -3.98 6.59
CA LYS A 73 -1.73 -5.09 7.00
C LYS A 73 -0.83 -4.60 8.16
N PRO A 74 -0.71 -5.35 9.27
CA PRO A 74 0.10 -4.93 10.43
C PRO A 74 1.54 -4.55 10.08
N GLU A 75 2.14 -5.25 9.10
CA GLU A 75 3.49 -4.97 8.59
C GLU A 75 3.57 -3.57 7.94
N VAL A 76 2.54 -3.16 7.19
CA VAL A 76 2.48 -1.86 6.51
C VAL A 76 2.29 -0.76 7.54
N ALA A 77 1.38 -0.96 8.51
CA ALA A 77 1.16 0.00 9.60
C ALA A 77 2.44 0.22 10.43
N THR A 78 3.12 -0.86 10.81
CA THR A 78 4.35 -0.80 11.60
C THR A 78 5.48 -0.11 10.85
N LEU A 79 5.69 -0.47 9.59
CA LEU A 79 6.76 0.12 8.77
C LEU A 79 6.48 1.58 8.45
N LEU A 80 5.21 1.94 8.19
CA LEU A 80 4.79 3.32 7.98
C LEU A 80 5.08 4.19 9.21
N SER A 81 4.71 3.72 10.41
CA SER A 81 5.00 4.43 11.66
C SER A 81 6.49 4.68 11.84
N LYS A 82 7.33 3.65 11.62
CA LYS A 82 8.79 3.77 11.71
C LYS A 82 9.36 4.75 10.69
N TRP A 83 8.92 4.67 9.44
CA TRP A 83 9.43 5.56 8.41
C TRP A 83 8.99 7.02 8.62
N GLN A 84 7.80 7.26 9.18
CA GLN A 84 7.32 8.61 9.51
C GLN A 84 8.17 9.33 10.58
N GLU A 85 8.92 8.59 11.39
CA GLU A 85 9.90 9.16 12.33
C GLU A 85 11.17 9.66 11.60
N MET A 86 11.42 9.20 10.38
CA MET A 86 12.63 9.50 9.60
C MET A 86 12.45 10.75 8.72
N PRO A 87 13.50 11.57 8.51
CA PRO A 87 13.43 12.74 7.63
C PRO A 87 13.02 12.43 6.19
N ALA A 88 13.42 11.27 5.66
CA ALA A 88 13.13 10.84 4.30
C ALA A 88 11.63 10.77 3.97
N SER A 89 10.77 10.52 4.99
CA SER A 89 9.32 10.46 4.80
C SER A 89 8.68 11.82 4.49
N ARG A 90 9.30 12.92 4.95
CA ARG A 90 8.73 14.28 4.88
C ARG A 90 8.60 14.81 3.45
N VAL A 91 9.37 14.24 2.52
CA VAL A 91 9.31 14.58 1.09
C VAL A 91 8.02 14.07 0.44
N PHE A 92 7.36 13.07 1.04
CA PHE A 92 6.17 12.45 0.51
C PHE A 92 4.91 12.91 1.27
N PRO A 93 3.82 13.26 0.56
CA PRO A 93 2.55 13.52 1.22
C PRO A 93 1.98 12.24 1.85
N PRO A 94 1.15 12.33 2.91
CA PRO A 94 0.66 11.17 3.66
C PRO A 94 -0.01 10.09 2.80
N CYS A 95 -0.77 10.48 1.78
CA CYS A 95 -1.42 9.55 0.84
C CYS A 95 -0.42 8.73 0.01
N THR A 96 0.74 9.28 -0.31
CA THR A 96 1.80 8.60 -1.08
C THR A 96 2.69 7.76 -0.17
N GLN A 97 2.87 8.15 1.09
CA GLN A 97 3.73 7.42 2.03
C GLN A 97 3.31 5.95 2.15
N ARG A 98 2.02 5.70 2.33
CA ARG A 98 1.46 4.34 2.41
C ARG A 98 1.77 3.50 1.16
N LEU A 99 1.61 4.07 -0.02
CA LEU A 99 1.93 3.39 -1.29
C LEU A 99 3.41 3.08 -1.43
N MET A 100 4.28 3.97 -0.94
CA MET A 100 5.73 3.75 -0.92
C MET A 100 6.12 2.59 -0.01
N VAL A 101 5.50 2.49 1.17
CA VAL A 101 5.71 1.38 2.11
C VAL A 101 5.32 0.04 1.47
N ILE A 102 4.13 -0.04 0.85
CA ILE A 102 3.68 -1.24 0.13
C ILE A 102 4.65 -1.59 -1.01
N LYS A 103 5.09 -0.60 -1.78
CA LYS A 103 6.06 -0.80 -2.87
C LYS A 103 7.39 -1.36 -2.35
N ALA A 104 7.90 -0.85 -1.23
CA ALA A 104 9.14 -1.31 -0.63
C ALA A 104 9.04 -2.76 -0.12
N LEU A 105 7.94 -3.12 0.54
CA LEU A 105 7.67 -4.48 1.02
C LEU A 105 7.47 -5.49 -0.13
N ASN A 106 6.84 -5.06 -1.22
CA ASN A 106 6.72 -5.86 -2.43
C ASN A 106 8.08 -6.05 -3.11
N LYS A 107 8.96 -5.05 -3.09
CA LYS A 107 10.34 -5.20 -3.58
C LYS A 107 11.13 -6.20 -2.74
N ALA A 108 11.01 -6.16 -1.41
CA ALA A 108 11.64 -7.14 -0.53
C ALA A 108 11.18 -8.58 -0.86
N GLY A 109 9.88 -8.79 -1.04
CA GLY A 109 9.32 -10.09 -1.42
C GLY A 109 9.83 -10.59 -2.79
N LYS A 110 9.99 -9.70 -3.77
CA LYS A 110 10.60 -10.05 -5.08
C LYS A 110 12.04 -10.52 -4.98
N MET A 111 12.75 -10.17 -3.91
CA MET A 111 14.11 -10.66 -3.65
C MET A 111 14.12 -11.98 -2.89
N GLY A 112 12.96 -12.59 -2.59
CA GLY A 112 12.83 -13.83 -1.84
C GLY A 112 12.98 -13.66 -0.32
N LEU A 113 12.93 -12.42 0.19
CA LEU A 113 13.00 -12.15 1.62
C LEU A 113 11.66 -12.47 2.29
N GLU A 114 11.47 -13.73 2.67
CA GLU A 114 10.27 -14.22 3.35
C GLU A 114 10.33 -14.01 4.87
N GLN A 115 11.53 -13.87 5.44
CA GLN A 115 11.70 -13.62 6.87
C GLN A 115 11.20 -12.21 7.22
N PRO A 116 10.25 -12.06 8.18
CA PRO A 116 9.62 -10.77 8.47
C PRO A 116 10.64 -9.68 8.85
N VAL A 117 11.69 -10.03 9.58
CA VAL A 117 12.72 -9.08 10.02
C VAL A 117 13.53 -8.56 8.83
N ASP A 118 14.04 -9.43 7.97
CA ASP A 118 14.82 -9.03 6.79
C ASP A 118 13.95 -8.26 5.80
N ARG A 119 12.69 -8.67 5.64
CA ARG A 119 11.72 -7.99 4.78
C ARG A 119 11.43 -6.56 5.24
N MET A 120 11.23 -6.36 6.54
CA MET A 120 11.04 -5.04 7.13
C MET A 120 12.30 -4.19 7.05
N LEU A 121 13.48 -4.77 7.32
CA LEU A 121 14.75 -4.08 7.27
C LEU A 121 15.08 -3.60 5.85
N TYR A 122 14.93 -4.48 4.85
CA TYR A 122 15.08 -4.14 3.43
C TYR A 122 14.18 -2.97 3.07
N ALA A 123 12.90 -3.05 3.43
CA ALA A 123 11.92 -2.05 3.06
C ALA A 123 12.20 -0.69 3.74
N LEU A 124 12.61 -0.68 5.01
CA LEU A 124 12.99 0.55 5.70
C LEU A 124 14.23 1.20 5.07
N PHE A 125 15.27 0.40 4.79
CA PHE A 125 16.49 0.88 4.16
C PHE A 125 16.24 1.41 2.73
N TYR A 126 15.33 0.76 1.98
CA TYR A 126 14.87 1.26 0.69
C TYR A 126 14.18 2.63 0.79
N LEU A 127 13.32 2.81 1.80
CA LEU A 127 12.55 4.03 2.03
C LEU A 127 13.42 5.20 2.53
N ASP A 128 14.54 4.91 3.19
CA ASP A 128 15.50 5.90 3.66
C ASP A 128 16.51 6.36 2.59
N GLY A 129 16.36 5.87 1.35
CA GLY A 129 17.21 6.26 0.23
C GLY A 129 18.37 5.32 -0.07
N GLY A 130 18.48 4.18 0.62
CA GLY A 130 19.47 3.12 0.37
C GLY A 130 19.26 2.33 -0.93
N ARG A 131 18.45 2.85 -1.87
CA ARG A 131 18.05 2.16 -3.09
C ARG A 131 19.25 1.78 -3.97
N ASN A 132 20.25 2.65 -4.08
CA ASN A 132 21.41 2.39 -4.93
C ASN A 132 22.25 1.22 -4.40
N GLN A 133 22.39 1.12 -3.08
CA GLN A 133 23.06 0.01 -2.42
C GLN A 133 22.26 -1.29 -2.57
N LEU A 134 20.93 -1.23 -2.37
CA LEU A 134 20.05 -2.39 -2.56
C LEU A 134 20.05 -2.93 -3.99
N GLU A 135 20.17 -2.03 -4.98
CA GLU A 135 20.17 -2.39 -6.39
C GLU A 135 21.58 -2.69 -6.93
N SER A 136 22.63 -2.61 -6.10
CA SER A 136 24.02 -2.90 -6.47
C SER A 136 24.26 -4.40 -6.73
N ASP A 137 25.18 -4.69 -7.66
CA ASP A 137 25.54 -6.08 -7.98
C ASP A 137 26.21 -6.79 -6.80
N ALA A 138 26.95 -6.05 -5.98
CA ALA A 138 27.59 -6.58 -4.77
C ALA A 138 26.56 -7.10 -3.77
N LEU A 139 25.58 -6.27 -3.41
CA LEU A 139 24.53 -6.70 -2.47
C LEU A 139 23.65 -7.81 -3.07
N LYS A 140 23.34 -7.73 -4.37
CA LYS A 140 22.58 -8.78 -5.05
C LYS A 140 23.28 -10.14 -5.02
N ALA A 141 24.62 -10.16 -5.04
CA ALA A 141 25.38 -11.40 -4.93
C ALA A 141 25.31 -12.02 -3.52
N GLU A 142 25.08 -11.20 -2.48
CA GLU A 142 24.98 -11.65 -1.09
C GLU A 142 23.54 -12.09 -0.71
N LEU A 143 22.52 -11.56 -1.38
CA LEU A 143 21.10 -11.85 -1.10
C LEU A 143 20.72 -13.34 -1.08
N PRO A 144 21.27 -14.24 -1.93
CA PRO A 144 20.96 -15.66 -1.84
C PRO A 144 21.30 -16.28 -0.48
N SER A 145 22.35 -15.80 0.20
CA SER A 145 22.73 -16.26 1.55
C SER A 145 21.76 -15.77 2.64
N VAL A 146 21.12 -14.62 2.40
CA VAL A 146 20.07 -14.08 3.25
C VAL A 146 18.77 -14.86 3.06
N VAL A 147 18.40 -15.10 1.81
CA VAL A 147 17.19 -15.87 1.45
C VAL A 147 17.25 -17.30 1.97
N SER A 148 18.44 -17.93 1.98
CA SER A 148 18.63 -19.26 2.56
C SER A 148 18.68 -19.26 4.10
N GLY A 149 18.67 -18.08 4.74
CA GLY A 149 18.76 -17.92 6.19
C GLY A 149 20.14 -18.19 6.78
N MET A 150 21.19 -18.24 5.94
CA MET A 150 22.57 -18.43 6.41
C MET A 150 23.14 -17.16 7.07
N THR A 151 22.75 -15.99 6.58
CA THR A 151 23.22 -14.69 7.08
C THR A 151 22.03 -13.74 7.20
N PRO A 152 21.82 -13.05 8.33
CA PRO A 152 20.75 -12.06 8.42
C PRO A 152 21.08 -10.83 7.54
N LEU A 153 20.05 -10.16 7.02
CA LEU A 153 20.24 -8.98 6.16
C LEU A 153 20.97 -7.85 6.89
N PHE A 154 20.80 -7.76 8.20
CA PHE A 154 21.49 -6.78 9.04
C PHE A 154 23.01 -6.85 8.92
N ASP A 155 23.59 -8.06 8.96
CA ASP A 155 25.03 -8.25 8.89
C ASP A 155 25.56 -7.86 7.50
N VAL A 156 24.81 -8.19 6.45
CA VAL A 156 25.13 -7.79 5.09
C VAL A 156 25.11 -6.26 4.95
N LEU A 157 24.05 -5.59 5.43
CA LEU A 157 23.91 -4.14 5.32
C LEU A 157 24.93 -3.36 6.15
N ALA A 158 25.41 -3.93 7.26
CA ALA A 158 26.44 -3.30 8.10
C ALA A 158 27.72 -2.97 7.31
N HIS A 159 28.05 -3.77 6.28
CA HIS A 159 29.19 -3.52 5.39
C HIS A 159 29.03 -2.28 4.51
N TYR A 160 27.79 -1.85 4.26
CA TYR A 160 27.46 -0.73 3.36
C TYR A 160 27.09 0.55 4.12
N THR A 161 26.89 0.46 5.44
CA THR A 161 26.59 1.60 6.32
C THR A 161 27.78 2.08 7.14
N ALA A 162 28.96 1.48 6.97
CA ALA A 162 30.19 1.92 7.62
C ALA A 162 30.73 3.23 6.97
N PRO A 163 31.19 4.22 7.76
CA PRO A 163 31.73 5.48 7.26
C PRO A 163 33.08 5.32 6.55
#